data_AF-I3XBB3-F1
#
_entry.id   AF-I3XBB3-F1
#
_cell.length_a   1.000
_cell.length_b   1.000
_cell.length_c   1.000
_cell.angle_alpha   90.00
_cell.angle_beta   90.00
_cell.angle_gamma   90.00
#
_symmetry.space_group_name_H-M   'P 1'
#
loop_
_entity.id
_entity.type
_entity.pdbx_description
1 polymer ?
#
loop_
_entity_poly.entity_id
_entity_poly.type
_entity_poly.pdbx_seq_one_letter_code
_entity_poly.pdbx_strand_id
1 'polypeptide(L)'
;MPVHNENESLSFCAWRAITRAYPPWTGETFLPRKKKSQSPAGWSRFTDACTEPEKLADMVFGWRTKLDITADLAAEVLGMSVRTLNGVEQGRGFRYPLMLVQAMLRIDEHWHKHRAALEGTAR
;
A
#
# COMPACT_ATOMS: atom_id res chain seq x y z
N MET A 1 -8.40 -68.40 -13.56
CA MET A 1 -8.83 -67.01 -13.85
C MET A 1 -8.18 -66.07 -12.84
N PRO A 2 -7.09 -65.36 -13.20
CA PRO A 2 -6.72 -64.12 -12.55
C PRO A 2 -6.81 -62.94 -13.54
N VAL A 3 -7.41 -61.85 -13.07
CA VAL A 3 -7.50 -60.56 -13.76
C VAL A 3 -6.16 -59.85 -13.56
N HIS A 4 -5.40 -59.65 -14.64
CA HIS A 4 -4.21 -58.80 -14.62
C HIS A 4 -4.61 -57.34 -14.84
N ASN A 5 -4.13 -56.49 -13.93
CA ASN A 5 -4.33 -55.05 -13.88
C ASN A 5 -3.50 -54.38 -14.99
N GLU A 6 -4.19 -53.75 -15.95
CA GLU A 6 -3.59 -53.01 -17.06
C GLU A 6 -3.16 -51.61 -16.59
N ASN A 7 -2.03 -51.51 -15.90
CA ASN A 7 -1.35 -50.24 -15.72
C ASN A 7 0.13 -50.45 -16.01
N GLU A 8 0.71 -49.49 -16.73
CA GLU A 8 2.13 -49.37 -17.13
C GLU A 8 2.46 -49.87 -18.54
N SER A 9 2.24 -49.01 -19.53
CA SER A 9 3.11 -48.91 -20.71
C SER A 9 2.88 -47.60 -21.47
N LEU A 10 3.16 -46.47 -20.82
CA LEU A 10 3.51 -45.27 -21.58
C LEU A 10 4.96 -45.42 -22.04
N SER A 11 5.09 -45.87 -23.28
CA SER A 11 6.36 -46.03 -23.99
C SER A 11 7.27 -44.81 -23.81
N PHE A 12 8.57 -45.09 -23.63
CA PHE A 12 9.67 -44.13 -23.52
C PHE A 12 9.65 -43.03 -24.60
N CYS A 13 9.02 -43.28 -25.75
CA CYS A 13 8.82 -42.32 -26.83
C CYS A 13 7.84 -41.18 -26.47
N ALA A 14 6.80 -41.44 -25.67
CA ALA A 14 5.83 -40.44 -25.24
C ALA A 14 6.46 -39.42 -24.26
N TRP A 15 7.42 -39.87 -23.45
CA TRP A 15 8.16 -39.01 -22.52
C TRP A 15 9.08 -38.01 -23.25
N ARG A 16 9.73 -38.43 -24.35
CA ARG A 16 10.60 -37.54 -25.15
C ARG A 16 9.85 -36.40 -25.85
N ALA A 17 8.55 -36.55 -26.11
CA ALA A 17 7.74 -35.49 -26.71
C ALA A 17 7.41 -34.38 -25.71
N ILE A 18 7.18 -34.73 -24.44
CA ILE A 18 6.83 -33.77 -23.38
C ILE A 18 8.04 -32.93 -22.97
N THR A 19 9.24 -33.51 -22.95
CA THR A 19 10.49 -32.80 -22.61
C THR A 19 10.95 -31.78 -23.66
N ARG A 20 10.33 -31.72 -24.85
CA ARG A 20 10.65 -30.71 -25.87
C ARG A 20 9.88 -29.41 -25.67
N ALA A 21 8.86 -29.40 -24.80
CA ALA A 21 8.00 -28.24 -24.54
C ALA A 21 8.39 -27.43 -23.30
N TYR A 22 9.27 -27.93 -22.44
CA TYR A 22 9.77 -27.22 -21.27
C TYR A 22 11.31 -27.16 -21.32
N PRO A 23 11.92 -25.96 -21.47
CA PRO A 23 13.36 -25.87 -21.35
C PRO A 23 13.79 -26.31 -19.94
N PRO A 24 14.90 -27.05 -19.80
CA PRO A 24 15.48 -27.33 -18.48
C PRO A 24 15.80 -25.99 -17.82
N TRP A 25 15.61 -25.93 -16.50
CA TRP A 25 15.86 -24.76 -15.66
C TRP A 25 17.37 -24.45 -15.63
N THR A 26 17.91 -23.97 -16.74
CA THR A 26 19.22 -23.33 -16.80
C THR A 26 19.07 -21.99 -16.11
N GLY A 27 19.83 -21.82 -15.03
CA GLY A 27 19.93 -20.57 -14.31
C GLY A 27 20.22 -19.39 -15.23
N GLU A 28 19.81 -18.20 -14.76
CA GLU A 28 19.99 -16.90 -15.40
C GLU A 28 19.03 -16.57 -16.55
N THR A 29 17.72 -16.65 -16.29
CA THR A 29 16.88 -15.55 -16.78
C THR A 29 17.04 -14.38 -15.81
N PHE A 30 18.07 -13.57 -16.06
CA PHE A 30 18.19 -12.22 -15.52
C PHE A 30 17.02 -11.42 -16.12
N LEU A 31 15.81 -11.60 -15.57
CA LEU A 31 14.73 -10.65 -15.81
C LEU A 31 15.31 -9.30 -15.42
N PRO A 32 15.42 -8.32 -16.34
CA PRO A 32 15.96 -7.03 -15.98
C PRO A 32 15.13 -6.54 -14.80
N ARG A 33 15.80 -6.31 -13.65
CA ARG A 33 15.18 -5.71 -12.47
C ARG A 33 14.37 -4.53 -12.98
N LYS A 34 13.04 -4.63 -12.99
CA LYS A 34 12.17 -3.55 -13.48
C LYS A 34 12.68 -2.28 -12.82
N LYS A 35 13.22 -1.35 -13.62
CA LYS A 35 13.60 -0.02 -13.13
C LYS A 35 12.40 0.48 -12.35
N LYS A 36 12.62 0.91 -11.10
CA LYS A 36 11.58 1.40 -10.19
C LYS A 36 10.61 2.23 -11.02
N SER A 37 9.41 1.70 -11.25
CA SER A 37 8.40 2.39 -12.05
C SER A 37 8.25 3.76 -11.43
N GLN A 38 8.64 4.79 -12.18
CA GLN A 38 8.54 6.17 -11.74
C GLN A 38 7.07 6.36 -11.40
N SER A 39 6.76 6.51 -10.11
CA SER A 39 5.38 6.70 -9.68
C SER A 39 4.81 7.88 -10.46
N PRO A 40 3.55 7.83 -10.93
CA PRO A 40 2.97 8.93 -11.69
C PRO A 40 3.17 10.24 -10.92
N ALA A 41 3.44 11.35 -11.60
CA ALA A 41 3.89 12.60 -10.94
C ALA A 41 3.01 13.03 -9.75
N GLY A 42 1.69 12.75 -9.78
CA GLY A 42 0.77 13.02 -8.68
C GLY A 42 0.93 12.13 -7.43
N TRP A 43 1.53 10.93 -7.56
CA TRP A 43 1.79 10.00 -6.46
C TRP A 43 3.13 10.27 -5.77
N SER A 44 3.99 11.09 -6.36
CA SER A 44 5.32 11.42 -5.83
C SER A 44 5.25 12.03 -4.42
N ARG A 45 4.25 12.87 -4.17
CA ARG A 45 4.00 13.46 -2.84
C ARG A 45 3.72 12.41 -1.77
N PHE A 46 3.06 11.30 -2.13
CA PHE A 46 2.80 10.19 -1.22
C PHE A 46 4.00 9.27 -1.05
N THR A 47 4.80 9.08 -2.10
CA THR A 47 6.02 8.25 -2.01
C THR A 47 7.07 8.89 -1.12
N ASP A 48 7.19 10.22 -1.18
CA ASP A 48 8.10 10.99 -0.35
C ASP A 48 7.75 10.88 1.13
N ALA A 49 6.47 10.97 1.47
CA ALA A 49 5.93 10.74 2.81
C ALA A 49 6.23 9.35 3.38
N CYS A 50 6.27 8.35 2.51
CA CYS A 50 6.50 6.96 2.91
C CYS A 50 7.98 6.65 3.11
N THR A 51 8.86 7.48 2.57
CA THR A 51 10.31 7.26 2.60
C THR A 51 10.97 8.11 3.67
N GLU A 52 10.53 9.37 3.83
CA GLU A 52 11.08 10.32 4.78
C GLU A 52 10.10 10.57 5.94
N PRO A 53 10.42 10.17 7.18
CA PRO A 53 9.50 10.31 8.31
C PRO A 53 9.25 11.78 8.69
N GLU A 54 10.20 12.68 8.39
CA GLU A 54 10.08 14.12 8.60
C GLU A 54 8.98 14.73 7.72
N LYS A 55 8.91 14.32 6.44
CA LYS A 55 7.85 14.78 5.54
C LYS A 55 6.47 14.28 5.99
N LEU A 56 6.40 13.09 6.59
CA LEU A 56 5.17 12.60 7.18
C LEU A 56 4.75 13.45 8.38
N ALA A 57 5.70 13.78 9.26
CA ALA A 57 5.48 14.62 10.43
C ALA A 57 4.89 15.99 10.02
N ASP A 58 5.52 16.65 9.05
CA ASP A 58 5.08 17.95 8.54
C ASP A 58 3.67 17.91 7.96
N MET A 59 3.31 16.84 7.24
CA MET A 59 1.96 16.69 6.72
C MET A 59 0.92 16.44 7.80
N VAL A 60 1.23 15.62 8.81
CA VAL A 60 0.32 15.36 9.94
C VAL A 60 0.07 16.65 10.72
N PHE A 61 1.13 17.37 11.05
CA PHE A 61 1.05 18.66 11.73
C PHE A 61 0.29 19.71 10.90
N GLY A 62 0.60 19.81 9.60
CA GLY A 62 -0.05 20.75 8.69
C GLY A 62 -1.53 20.45 8.49
N TRP A 63 -1.92 19.17 8.40
CA TRP A 63 -3.31 18.75 8.33
C TRP A 63 -4.08 19.09 9.62
N ARG A 64 -3.49 18.83 10.79
CA ARG A 64 -4.09 19.18 12.08
C ARG A 64 -4.30 20.69 12.23
N THR A 65 -3.30 21.47 11.84
CA THR A 65 -3.35 22.94 11.86
C THR A 65 -4.40 23.48 10.88
N LYS A 66 -4.54 22.88 9.69
CA LYS A 66 -5.54 23.25 8.69
C LYS A 66 -6.97 23.03 9.19
N LEU A 67 -7.20 21.95 9.93
CA LEU A 67 -8.51 21.61 10.50
C LEU A 67 -8.80 22.33 11.83
N ASP A 68 -7.78 22.95 12.43
CA ASP A 68 -7.83 23.60 13.74
C ASP A 68 -8.32 22.66 14.86
N ILE A 69 -7.76 21.45 14.89
CA ILE A 69 -8.11 20.42 15.88
C ILE A 69 -6.96 20.14 16.86
N THR A 70 -7.32 19.75 18.08
CA THR A 70 -6.36 19.34 19.11
C THR A 70 -5.72 17.99 18.78
N ALA A 71 -4.57 17.70 19.38
CA ALA A 71 -3.88 16.42 19.18
C ALA A 71 -4.73 15.23 19.67
N ASP A 72 -5.50 15.41 20.74
CA ASP A 72 -6.38 14.38 21.28
C ASP A 72 -7.50 14.03 20.28
N LEU A 73 -8.18 15.04 19.74
CA LEU A 73 -9.25 14.84 18.75
C LEU A 73 -8.68 14.27 17.45
N ALA A 74 -7.52 14.74 16.99
CA ALA A 74 -6.84 14.19 15.83
C ALA A 74 -6.53 12.70 16.02
N ALA A 75 -6.04 12.31 17.21
CA ALA A 75 -5.73 10.92 17.52
C ALA A 75 -6.99 10.05 17.55
N GLU A 76 -8.09 10.55 18.13
CA GLU A 76 -9.39 9.88 18.13
C GLU A 76 -9.92 9.66 16.71
N VAL A 77 -9.92 10.71 15.89
CA VAL A 77 -10.41 10.67 14.51
C VAL A 77 -9.56 9.74 13.63
N LEU A 78 -8.25 9.69 13.87
CA LEU A 78 -7.34 8.78 13.18
C LEU A 78 -7.35 7.36 13.77
N GLY A 79 -8.03 7.13 14.88
CA GLY A 79 -8.13 5.82 15.53
C GLY A 79 -6.80 5.33 16.12
N MET A 80 -5.98 6.24 16.65
CA MET A 80 -4.68 5.90 17.25
C MET A 80 -4.45 6.58 18.60
N SER A 81 -3.44 6.13 19.33
CA SER A 81 -3.08 6.77 20.61
C SER A 81 -2.43 8.15 20.38
N VAL A 82 -2.67 9.08 21.30
CA VAL A 82 -2.02 10.41 21.31
C VAL A 82 -0.50 10.29 21.32
N ARG A 83 0.04 9.31 22.05
CA ARG A 83 1.49 9.01 22.07
C ARG A 83 2.02 8.64 20.69
N THR A 84 1.24 7.88 19.92
CA THR A 84 1.60 7.50 18.54
C THR A 84 1.59 8.73 17.65
N LEU A 85 0.52 9.53 17.70
CA LEU A 85 0.40 10.75 16.91
C LEU A 85 1.56 11.72 17.19
N ASN A 86 1.83 12.01 18.46
CA ASN A 86 2.94 12.87 18.87
C ASN A 86 4.29 12.30 18.43
N GLY A 87 4.46 10.98 18.46
CA GLY A 87 5.66 10.34 17.93
C GLY A 87 5.83 10.60 16.44
N VAL A 88 4.75 10.48 15.65
CA VAL A 88 4.77 10.76 14.21
C VAL A 88 5.06 12.24 13.95
N GLU A 89 4.42 13.16 14.67
CA GLU A 89 4.69 14.61 14.57
C GLU A 89 6.14 14.99 14.96
N GLN A 90 6.82 14.16 15.77
CA GLN A 90 8.24 14.33 16.11
C GLN A 90 9.19 13.69 15.10
N GLY A 91 8.69 13.17 13.97
CA GLY A 91 9.52 12.51 12.96
C GLY A 91 9.86 11.05 13.29
N ARG A 92 9.16 10.43 14.25
CA ARG A 92 9.29 8.97 14.45
C ARG A 92 8.60 8.25 13.30
N GLY A 93 9.33 7.32 12.69
CA GLY A 93 8.78 6.49 11.62
C GLY A 93 7.49 5.78 12.02
N PHE A 94 6.49 5.84 11.15
CA PHE A 94 5.23 5.13 11.29
C PHE A 94 5.23 3.86 10.43
N ARG A 95 4.60 2.78 10.90
CA ARG A 95 4.62 1.49 10.20
C ARG A 95 3.89 1.51 8.86
N TYR A 96 2.83 2.32 8.76
CA TYR A 96 1.96 2.38 7.59
C TYR A 96 1.71 3.83 7.14
N PRO A 97 2.76 4.54 6.68
CA PRO A 97 2.68 5.97 6.37
C PRO A 97 1.66 6.28 5.28
N LEU A 98 1.57 5.42 4.26
CA LEU A 98 0.59 5.57 3.18
C LEU A 98 -0.86 5.49 3.69
N MET A 99 -1.15 4.55 4.59
CA MET A 99 -2.49 4.40 5.15
C MET A 99 -2.89 5.62 5.99
N LEU A 100 -1.93 6.16 6.74
CA LEU A 100 -2.15 7.38 7.53
C LEU A 100 -2.53 8.56 6.63
N VAL A 101 -1.76 8.78 5.56
CA VAL A 101 -2.06 9.87 4.62
C VAL A 101 -3.41 9.66 3.93
N GLN A 102 -3.74 8.42 3.54
CA GLN A 102 -5.03 8.08 2.95
C GLN A 102 -6.20 8.41 3.90
N ALA A 103 -6.05 8.07 5.20
CA ALA A 103 -7.05 8.37 6.22
C ALA A 103 -7.26 9.89 6.36
N MET A 104 -6.17 10.65 6.48
CA MET A 104 -6.22 12.11 6.60
C MET A 104 -6.94 12.76 5.41
N LEU A 105 -6.67 12.31 4.18
CA LEU A 105 -7.34 12.81 2.98
C LEU A 105 -8.85 12.54 2.99
N ARG A 106 -9.25 11.34 3.43
CA ARG A 106 -10.68 10.99 3.54
C ARG A 106 -11.39 11.83 4.58
N ILE A 107 -10.74 12.09 5.71
CA ILE A 107 -11.29 12.96 6.75
C ILE A 107 -11.41 14.40 6.25
N ASP A 108 -10.37 14.92 5.59
CA ASP A 108 -10.38 16.28 5.02
C ASP A 108 -11.53 16.46 4.00
N GLU A 109 -11.72 15.48 3.12
CA GLU A 109 -12.84 15.46 2.15
C GLU A 109 -14.21 15.49 2.84
N HIS A 110 -14.37 14.68 3.90
CA HIS A 110 -15.63 14.60 4.63
C HIS A 110 -15.91 15.88 5.44
N TRP A 111 -14.88 16.45 6.05
CA TRP A 111 -14.96 17.69 6.82
C TRP A 111 -15.41 18.87 5.96
N HIS A 112 -14.83 19.01 4.76
CA HIS A 112 -15.21 20.06 3.82
C HIS A 112 -16.66 19.93 3.35
N LYS A 113 -17.15 18.70 3.11
CA LYS A 113 -18.56 18.45 2.76
C LYS A 113 -19.50 18.85 3.90
N HIS A 114 -19.17 18.48 5.14
CA HIS A 114 -19.97 18.84 6.31
C HIS A 114 -20.03 20.35 6.54
N ARG A 115 -18.90 21.05 6.46
CA ARG A 115 -18.85 22.50 6.66
C ARG A 115 -19.65 23.24 5.58
N ALA A 116 -19.52 22.84 4.31
CA ALA A 116 -20.29 23.42 3.20
C ALA A 116 -21.80 23.21 3.35
N ALA A 117 -22.23 22.06 3.89
CA ALA A 117 -23.63 21.80 4.17
C ALA A 117 -24.19 22.74 5.26
N LEU A 118 -23.42 23.02 6.31
CA LEU A 118 -23.82 23.95 7.38
C LEU A 118 -23.96 25.39 6.86
N GLU A 119 -23.04 25.85 6.03
CA GLU A 119 -23.07 27.20 5.46
C GLU A 119 -24.18 27.37 4.39
N GLY A 120 -24.50 26.32 3.65
CA GLY A 120 -25.58 26.33 2.65
C GLY A 120 -26.99 26.36 3.23
N THR A 121 -27.16 25.97 4.50
CA THR A 121 -28.47 25.93 5.18
C THR A 121 -28.84 27.26 5.85
N ALA A 122 -27.93 28.25 5.85
CA ALA A 122 -28.13 29.57 6.46
C ALA A 122 -28.69 30.64 5.49
N ARG A 123 -29.31 30.23 4.37
CA ARG A 123 -30.00 31.10 3.41
C ARG A 123 -31.46 30.71 3.28
#